data_AF-A0A6C0BJW8-F1
#
_entry.id   AF-A0A6C0BJW8-F1
#
_cell.length_a   1.000
_cell.length_b   1.000
_cell.length_c   1.000
_cell.angle_alpha   90.00
_cell.angle_beta   90.00
_cell.angle_gamma   90.00
#
_symmetry.space_group_name_H-M   'P 1'
#
loop_
_entity.id
_entity.type
_entity.pdbx_description
1 polymer ?
#
loop_
_entity_poly.entity_id
_entity_poly.type
_entity_poly.pdbx_seq_one_letter_code
_entity_poly.pdbx_strand_id
1 'polypeptide(L)'
;MAYLVNLTHFLQSKIQAMTTPTGAHLHLYLMYYHDRDPVRQAEIDFCLQMNLSNPIFSQIDILNESDDQLVVNDPRVTVKHSSRLTFNGFFKYINSRTTDPETINILINTDIVIGDQFDRITIGPNQVICLSRYELNPNGEPSVSVGGGSHDCWIWKGTIRDNLGRFYMGKFLCDGVLAHELRSCGYVLKNPMLDLKIYHVHISGIRNYSEGDKILGHRCGIKFSHNDGWYNKMDTYNDGCNIW
;
A
#
# COMPACT_ATOMS: atom_id res chain seq x y z
N MET A 1 22.06 -8.94 3.02
CA MET A 1 22.01 -8.10 1.80
C MET A 1 22.08 -8.88 0.49
N ALA A 2 22.84 -9.98 0.36
CA ALA A 2 22.92 -10.75 -0.89
C ALA A 2 21.55 -11.17 -1.48
N TYR A 3 20.55 -11.43 -0.64
CA TYR A 3 19.20 -11.77 -1.08
C TYR A 3 18.52 -10.65 -1.89
N LEU A 4 18.86 -9.37 -1.65
CA LEU A 4 18.28 -8.26 -2.41
C LEU A 4 18.60 -8.36 -3.90
N VAL A 5 19.76 -8.91 -4.27
CA VAL A 5 20.12 -9.16 -5.67
C VAL A 5 19.17 -10.18 -6.33
N ASN A 6 18.77 -11.21 -5.58
CA ASN A 6 17.79 -12.18 -6.06
C ASN A 6 16.41 -11.52 -6.24
N LEU A 7 16.00 -10.70 -5.26
CA LEU A 7 14.75 -9.96 -5.33
C LEU A 7 14.72 -8.99 -6.53
N THR A 8 15.84 -8.32 -6.80
CA THR A 8 15.96 -7.37 -7.91
C THR A 8 15.52 -8.01 -9.23
N HIS A 9 16.09 -9.17 -9.60
CA HIS A 9 15.76 -9.82 -10.87
C HIS A 9 14.28 -10.20 -10.95
N PHE A 10 13.74 -10.79 -9.88
CA PHE A 10 12.33 -11.17 -9.83
C PHE A 10 11.42 -9.94 -9.97
N LEU A 11 11.61 -8.92 -9.13
CA LEU A 11 10.74 -7.73 -9.09
C LEU A 11 10.88 -6.86 -10.34
N GLN A 12 12.09 -6.71 -10.88
CA GLN A 12 12.28 -5.99 -12.14
C GLN A 12 11.54 -6.68 -13.29
N SER A 13 11.54 -8.02 -13.34
CA SER A 13 10.77 -8.74 -14.36
C SER A 13 9.26 -8.48 -14.24
N LYS A 14 8.75 -8.24 -13.03
CA LYS A 14 7.34 -7.91 -12.77
C LYS A 14 7.00 -6.49 -13.19
N ILE A 15 7.89 -5.55 -12.86
CA ILE A 15 7.74 -4.14 -13.23
C ILE A 15 7.83 -3.94 -14.74
N GLN A 16 8.81 -4.56 -15.40
CA GLN A 16 9.01 -4.44 -16.85
C GLN A 16 7.89 -5.06 -17.69
N ALA A 17 7.14 -6.01 -17.12
CA ALA A 17 5.99 -6.60 -17.79
C ALA A 17 4.78 -5.66 -17.84
N MET A 18 4.76 -4.59 -17.04
CA MET A 18 3.67 -3.60 -17.02
C MET A 18 3.90 -2.49 -18.05
N THR A 19 2.81 -2.05 -18.68
CA THR A 19 2.81 -0.85 -19.52
C THR A 19 2.09 0.28 -18.81
N THR A 20 2.49 1.53 -19.07
CA THR A 20 1.75 2.69 -18.54
C THR A 20 0.29 2.62 -19.02
N PRO A 21 -0.69 2.67 -18.13
CA PRO A 21 -2.10 2.62 -18.52
C PRO A 21 -2.48 3.75 -19.45
N THR A 22 -3.12 3.41 -20.56
CA THR A 22 -3.64 4.41 -21.48
C THR A 22 -4.79 5.17 -20.79
N GLY A 23 -4.56 6.45 -20.48
CA GLY A 23 -5.60 7.36 -19.99
C GLY A 23 -5.89 7.33 -18.48
N ALA A 24 -5.20 6.51 -17.68
CA ALA A 24 -5.30 6.55 -16.22
C ALA A 24 -4.00 7.09 -15.59
N HIS A 25 -4.13 8.07 -14.71
CA HIS A 25 -3.02 8.62 -13.94
C HIS A 25 -2.88 7.84 -12.63
N LEU A 26 -1.80 7.07 -12.47
CA LEU A 26 -1.52 6.33 -11.23
C LEU A 26 -0.56 7.14 -10.37
N HIS A 27 -1.04 7.54 -9.20
CA HIS A 27 -0.27 8.31 -8.24
C HIS A 27 0.06 7.44 -7.03
N LEU A 28 1.35 7.27 -6.76
CA LEU A 28 1.84 6.51 -5.62
C LEU A 28 2.10 7.44 -4.43
N TYR A 29 1.69 7.00 -3.25
CA TYR A 29 1.93 7.66 -1.97
C TYR A 29 2.52 6.65 -1.00
N LEU A 30 3.60 7.03 -0.32
CA LEU A 30 4.22 6.20 0.71
C LEU A 30 4.90 7.05 1.77
N MET A 31 5.08 6.47 2.95
CA MET A 31 5.92 7.04 4.00
C MET A 31 7.35 6.53 3.83
N TYR A 32 8.34 7.37 4.15
CA TYR A 32 9.74 6.97 4.24
C TYR A 32 10.30 7.38 5.59
N TYR A 33 11.15 6.55 6.19
CA TYR A 33 11.77 6.80 7.48
C TYR A 33 13.13 6.11 7.55
N HIS A 34 13.99 6.59 8.46
CA HIS A 34 15.26 5.94 8.79
C HIS A 34 15.05 4.95 9.93
N ASP A 35 15.25 3.67 9.63
CA ASP A 35 15.34 2.61 10.62
C ASP A 35 16.75 2.58 11.23
N ARG A 36 16.81 2.32 12.54
CA ARG A 36 18.09 2.19 13.27
C ARG A 36 18.87 0.94 12.87
N ASP A 37 18.18 -0.08 12.37
CA ASP A 37 18.82 -1.30 11.92
C ASP A 37 19.18 -1.18 10.42
N PRO A 38 20.47 -1.31 10.05
CA PRO A 38 20.90 -1.13 8.67
C PRO A 38 20.37 -2.20 7.71
N VAL A 39 20.02 -3.39 8.19
CA VAL A 39 19.41 -4.43 7.35
C VAL A 39 17.98 -4.07 7.04
N ARG A 40 17.23 -3.56 8.03
CA ARG A 40 15.86 -3.07 7.81
C ARG A 40 15.84 -1.82 6.93
N GLN A 41 16.76 -0.89 7.16
CA GLN A 41 16.90 0.29 6.32
C GLN A 41 17.13 -0.08 4.86
N ALA A 42 17.98 -1.06 4.60
CA ALA A 42 18.24 -1.53 3.25
C ALA A 42 17.01 -2.13 2.55
N GLU A 43 16.11 -2.81 3.28
CA GLU A 43 14.84 -3.29 2.71
C GLU A 43 13.91 -2.12 2.34
N ILE A 44 13.83 -1.11 3.19
CA ILE A 44 13.07 0.13 2.95
C ILE A 44 13.60 0.86 1.71
N ASP A 45 14.91 1.07 1.65
CA ASP A 45 15.57 1.72 0.50
C ASP A 45 15.35 0.92 -0.77
N PHE A 46 15.45 -0.42 -0.69
CA PHE A 46 15.19 -1.30 -1.80
C PHE A 46 13.76 -1.16 -2.34
N CYS A 47 12.75 -1.20 -1.46
CA CYS A 47 11.36 -1.00 -1.84
C CYS A 47 11.12 0.36 -2.51
N LEU A 48 11.69 1.43 -1.94
CA LEU A 48 11.62 2.76 -2.53
C LEU A 48 12.23 2.76 -3.95
N GLN A 49 13.44 2.25 -4.12
CA GLN A 49 14.12 2.21 -5.42
C GLN A 49 13.33 1.40 -6.46
N MET A 50 12.77 0.25 -6.07
CA MET A 50 11.94 -0.56 -6.98
C MET A 50 10.69 0.22 -7.44
N ASN A 51 9.98 0.89 -6.53
CA ASN A 51 8.81 1.67 -6.90
C ASN A 51 9.16 2.92 -7.72
N LEU A 52 10.30 3.58 -7.44
CA LEU A 52 10.81 4.68 -8.28
C LEU A 52 11.11 4.21 -9.71
N SER A 53 11.63 3.00 -9.86
CA SER A 53 11.89 2.40 -11.18
C SER A 53 10.63 2.02 -11.96
N ASN A 54 9.46 2.04 -11.33
CA ASN A 54 8.22 1.60 -11.95
C ASN A 54 7.64 2.69 -12.88
N PRO A 55 7.51 2.43 -14.20
CA PRO A 55 7.10 3.44 -15.18
C PRO A 55 5.58 3.68 -15.21
N ILE A 56 4.78 2.90 -14.48
CA ILE A 56 3.32 3.07 -14.48
C ILE A 56 2.87 4.33 -13.73
N PHE A 57 3.70 4.83 -12.80
CA PHE A 57 3.36 5.99 -11.99
C PHE A 57 3.66 7.28 -12.74
N SER A 58 2.65 8.14 -12.85
CA SER A 58 2.82 9.51 -13.32
C SER A 58 3.29 10.45 -12.21
N GLN A 59 3.03 10.09 -10.95
CA GLN A 59 3.46 10.85 -9.77
C GLN A 59 3.78 9.91 -8.61
N ILE A 60 4.80 10.26 -7.83
CA ILE A 60 5.19 9.56 -6.60
C ILE A 60 5.42 10.61 -5.50
N ASP A 61 4.59 10.60 -4.47
CA ASP A 61 4.76 11.48 -3.31
C ASP A 61 5.34 10.67 -2.14
N ILE A 62 6.52 11.09 -1.69
CA ILE A 62 7.23 10.49 -0.56
C ILE A 62 7.08 11.39 0.66
N LEU A 63 6.38 10.88 1.67
CA LEU A 63 6.16 11.56 2.94
C LEU A 63 7.30 11.14 3.88
N ASN A 64 8.34 11.97 3.96
CA ASN A 64 9.56 11.68 4.71
C ASN A 64 9.40 12.04 6.19
N GLU A 65 9.42 11.03 7.05
CA GLU A 65 9.41 11.15 8.52
C GLU A 65 10.81 11.43 9.09
N SER A 66 11.86 11.17 8.31
CA SER A 66 13.24 11.44 8.75
C SER A 66 13.53 12.95 8.81
N ASP A 67 14.38 13.33 9.76
CA ASP A 67 14.94 14.68 9.86
C ASP A 67 15.88 15.01 8.69
N ASP A 68 16.50 13.98 8.09
CA ASP A 68 17.41 14.13 6.97
C ASP A 68 16.68 14.39 5.65
N GLN A 69 17.26 15.26 4.81
CA GLN A 69 16.73 15.52 3.48
C GLN A 69 16.95 14.31 2.56
N LEU A 70 15.88 13.57 2.29
CA LEU A 70 15.85 12.62 1.19
C LEU A 70 15.81 13.39 -0.14
N VAL A 71 16.83 13.21 -0.98
CA VAL A 71 16.93 13.85 -2.29
C VAL A 71 16.68 12.81 -3.38
N VAL A 72 15.63 13.00 -4.17
CA VAL A 72 15.30 12.17 -5.33
C VAL A 72 15.21 13.05 -6.57
N ASN A 73 16.06 12.77 -7.55
CA ASN A 73 16.12 13.51 -8.82
C ASN A 73 15.27 12.82 -9.89
N ASP A 74 13.95 12.86 -9.71
CA ASP A 74 12.98 12.36 -10.69
C ASP A 74 11.82 13.37 -10.80
N PRO A 75 11.46 13.84 -12.01
CA PRO A 75 10.41 14.85 -12.19
C PRO A 75 9.02 14.38 -11.75
N ARG A 76 8.81 13.06 -11.59
CA ARG A 76 7.56 12.49 -11.08
C ARG A 76 7.49 12.54 -9.55
N VAL A 77 8.61 12.79 -8.87
CA VAL A 77 8.73 12.61 -7.43
C VAL A 77 8.58 13.93 -6.69
N THR A 78 7.73 13.95 -5.68
CA THR A 78 7.65 15.01 -4.67
C THR A 78 8.06 14.44 -3.32
N VAL A 79 9.17 14.93 -2.74
CA VAL A 79 9.54 14.60 -1.36
C VAL A 79 9.04 15.69 -0.43
N LYS A 80 8.27 15.31 0.60
CA LYS A 80 7.75 16.23 1.61
C LYS A 80 8.09 15.73 3.00
N HIS A 81 8.76 16.57 3.78
CA HIS A 81 8.94 16.31 5.21
C HIS A 81 7.60 16.38 5.95
N SER A 82 7.36 15.39 6.82
CA SER A 82 6.14 15.26 7.61
C SER A 82 6.43 14.46 8.87
N SER A 83 5.72 14.70 9.97
CA SER A 83 5.65 13.67 11.02
C SER A 83 4.96 12.41 10.50
N ARG A 84 5.08 11.29 11.24
CA ARG A 84 4.25 10.09 11.00
C ARG A 84 2.80 10.47 10.80
N LEU A 85 2.18 9.97 9.73
CA LEU A 85 0.80 10.30 9.38
C LEU A 85 -0.18 9.22 9.83
N THR A 86 -1.36 9.67 10.23
CA THR A 86 -2.54 8.82 10.29
C THR A 86 -3.07 8.55 8.88
N PHE A 87 -3.89 7.52 8.71
CA PHE A 87 -4.63 7.35 7.44
C PHE A 87 -5.44 8.59 7.09
N ASN A 88 -6.04 9.26 8.09
CA ASN A 88 -6.72 10.54 7.90
C ASN A 88 -5.79 11.63 7.33
N GLY A 89 -4.56 11.70 7.85
CA GLY A 89 -3.54 12.63 7.37
C GLY A 89 -3.17 12.36 5.91
N PHE A 90 -2.99 11.08 5.55
CA PHE A 90 -2.80 10.67 4.16
C PHE A 90 -3.99 11.06 3.28
N PHE A 91 -5.22 10.76 3.69
CA PHE A 91 -6.41 11.08 2.89
C PHE A 91 -6.55 12.59 2.64
N LYS A 92 -6.33 13.43 3.65
CA LYS A 92 -6.33 14.89 3.48
C LYS A 92 -5.24 15.35 2.53
N TYR A 93 -4.03 14.82 2.68
CA TYR A 93 -2.92 15.15 1.81
C TYR A 93 -3.22 14.74 0.36
N ILE A 94 -3.62 13.49 0.13
CA ILE A 94 -3.91 12.96 -1.20
C ILE A 94 -5.07 13.71 -1.84
N ASN A 95 -6.16 13.95 -1.12
CA ASN A 95 -7.28 14.76 -1.62
C ASN A 95 -6.85 16.16 -2.06
N SER A 96 -5.92 16.80 -1.35
CA SER A 96 -5.38 18.12 -1.73
C SER A 96 -4.50 18.07 -2.99
N ARG A 97 -4.01 16.89 -3.37
CA ARG A 97 -3.18 16.63 -4.55
C ARG A 97 -4.00 16.12 -5.73
N THR A 98 -5.16 15.52 -5.48
CA THR A 98 -6.04 14.97 -6.52
C THR A 98 -6.90 16.07 -7.14
N THR A 99 -6.49 16.56 -8.31
CA THR A 99 -7.24 17.55 -9.09
C THR A 99 -8.12 16.93 -10.17
N ASP A 100 -7.70 15.79 -10.72
CA ASP A 100 -8.45 15.03 -11.72
C ASP A 100 -9.23 13.89 -11.06
N PRO A 101 -10.58 13.85 -11.16
CA PRO A 101 -11.41 12.79 -10.59
C PRO A 101 -11.13 11.39 -11.18
N GLU A 102 -10.45 11.28 -12.32
CA GLU A 102 -10.06 10.00 -12.92
C GLU A 102 -8.68 9.50 -12.45
N THR A 103 -7.96 10.28 -11.63
CA THR A 103 -6.70 9.84 -11.00
C THR A 103 -6.95 8.63 -10.09
N ILE A 104 -6.13 7.60 -10.25
CA ILE A 104 -6.09 6.45 -9.36
C ILE A 104 -4.96 6.68 -8.34
N ASN A 105 -5.36 6.86 -7.09
CA ASN A 105 -4.44 7.06 -5.98
C ASN A 105 -4.11 5.72 -5.32
N ILE A 106 -2.84 5.47 -5.06
CA ILE A 106 -2.31 4.24 -4.46
C ILE A 106 -1.49 4.60 -3.22
N LEU A 107 -1.92 4.15 -2.05
CA LEU A 107 -1.22 4.32 -0.79
C LEU A 107 -0.65 2.98 -0.33
N ILE A 108 0.67 2.90 -0.10
CA ILE A 108 1.34 1.66 0.33
C ILE A 108 2.11 1.80 1.65
N ASN A 109 2.29 0.68 2.35
CA ASN A 109 3.33 0.56 3.39
C ASN A 109 4.73 0.64 2.75
N THR A 110 5.71 1.11 3.52
CA THR A 110 7.08 1.40 3.06
C THR A 110 7.85 0.16 2.58
N ASP A 111 7.49 -1.02 3.07
CA ASP A 111 8.08 -2.33 2.75
C ASP A 111 7.33 -3.08 1.63
N ILE A 112 6.57 -2.35 0.82
CA ILE A 112 5.83 -2.90 -0.32
C ILE A 112 6.46 -2.46 -1.64
N VAL A 113 6.54 -3.40 -2.58
CA VAL A 113 6.79 -3.14 -4.00
C VAL A 113 5.51 -3.40 -4.79
N ILE A 114 5.11 -2.42 -5.60
CA ILE A 114 4.02 -2.58 -6.56
C ILE A 114 4.50 -3.42 -7.74
N GLY A 115 3.82 -4.54 -7.97
CA GLY A 115 4.17 -5.55 -8.95
C GLY A 115 3.09 -5.75 -10.01
N ASP A 116 2.84 -7.01 -10.36
CA ASP A 116 2.08 -7.44 -11.55
C ASP A 116 0.68 -6.81 -11.71
N GLN A 117 0.34 -6.51 -12.97
CA GLN A 117 -1.00 -6.20 -13.50
C GLN A 117 -1.66 -4.89 -13.02
N PHE A 118 -0.91 -3.99 -12.40
CA PHE A 118 -1.42 -2.65 -12.04
C PHE A 118 -1.79 -1.81 -13.26
N ASP A 119 -1.31 -2.20 -14.45
CA ASP A 119 -1.68 -1.59 -15.71
C ASP A 119 -3.14 -1.83 -16.12
N ARG A 120 -3.84 -2.74 -15.43
CA ARG A 120 -5.21 -3.20 -15.73
C ARG A 120 -6.19 -2.92 -14.60
N ILE A 121 -5.85 -2.01 -13.69
CA ILE A 121 -6.72 -1.66 -12.57
C ILE A 121 -8.06 -1.14 -13.11
N THR A 122 -9.14 -1.76 -12.64
CA THR A 122 -10.51 -1.30 -12.91
C THR A 122 -11.17 -0.96 -11.58
N ILE A 123 -11.47 0.33 -11.40
CA ILE A 123 -12.07 0.83 -10.17
C ILE A 123 -13.02 2.00 -10.50
N GLY A 124 -14.22 1.92 -9.96
CA GLY A 124 -15.29 2.89 -10.11
C GLY A 124 -15.39 3.85 -8.91
N PRO A 125 -16.36 4.76 -8.94
CA PRO A 125 -16.64 5.64 -7.81
C PRO A 125 -17.09 4.86 -6.58
N ASN A 126 -16.74 5.34 -5.38
CA ASN A 126 -17.07 4.71 -4.09
C ASN A 126 -16.58 3.25 -3.94
N GLN A 127 -15.55 2.87 -4.69
CA GLN A 127 -14.87 1.59 -4.55
C GLN A 127 -13.47 1.82 -3.97
N VAL A 128 -13.01 0.87 -3.17
CA VAL A 128 -11.63 0.84 -2.66
C VAL A 128 -11.08 -0.57 -2.82
N ILE A 129 -9.94 -0.68 -3.48
CA ILE A 129 -9.15 -1.91 -3.49
C ILE A 129 -8.23 -1.89 -2.27
N CYS A 130 -8.26 -2.97 -1.50
CA CYS A 130 -7.45 -3.16 -0.29
C CYS A 130 -6.67 -4.45 -0.47
N LEU A 131 -5.42 -4.35 -0.95
CA LEU A 131 -4.65 -5.53 -1.34
C LEU A 131 -3.94 -6.14 -0.14
N SER A 132 -4.11 -7.44 0.02
CA SER A 132 -3.17 -8.26 0.78
C SER A 132 -1.94 -8.58 -0.09
N ARG A 133 -0.89 -9.15 0.52
CA ARG A 133 0.44 -9.24 -0.08
C ARG A 133 0.94 -10.64 -0.34
N TYR A 134 1.92 -10.71 -1.23
CA TYR A 134 2.81 -11.85 -1.37
C TYR A 134 4.08 -11.60 -0.54
N GLU A 135 4.42 -12.55 0.32
CA GLU A 135 5.65 -12.55 1.10
C GLU A 135 6.77 -13.12 0.23
N LEU A 136 7.87 -12.38 0.10
CA LEU A 136 9.06 -12.84 -0.60
C LEU A 136 10.00 -13.56 0.37
N ASN A 137 10.50 -14.72 -0.03
CA ASN A 137 11.60 -15.39 0.66
C ASN A 137 12.98 -14.85 0.16
N PRO A 138 14.11 -15.23 0.80
CA PRO A 138 15.45 -14.82 0.36
C PRO A 138 15.84 -15.17 -1.08
N ASN A 139 15.10 -16.09 -1.72
CA ASN A 139 15.32 -16.49 -3.12
C ASN A 139 14.45 -15.68 -4.10
N GLY A 140 13.58 -14.79 -3.60
CA GLY A 140 12.63 -14.05 -4.42
C GLY A 140 11.39 -14.85 -4.82
N GLU A 141 11.13 -15.98 -4.15
CA GLU A 141 9.93 -16.76 -4.42
C GLU A 141 8.75 -16.20 -3.61
N PRO A 142 7.63 -15.85 -4.27
CA PRO A 142 6.46 -15.31 -3.60
C PRO A 142 5.63 -16.43 -2.99
N SER A 143 5.15 -16.19 -1.77
CA SER A 143 4.13 -17.00 -1.10
C SER A 143 2.97 -16.12 -0.69
N VAL A 144 1.74 -16.61 -0.80
CA VAL A 144 0.57 -15.85 -0.34
C VAL A 144 0.60 -15.82 1.18
N SER A 145 0.64 -14.62 1.79
CA SER A 145 0.30 -14.51 3.20
C SER A 145 -1.22 -14.55 3.33
N VAL A 146 -1.73 -15.70 3.76
CA VAL A 146 -3.16 -15.93 3.95
C VAL A 146 -3.67 -15.32 5.28
N GLY A 147 -2.83 -14.63 6.04
CA GLY A 147 -3.06 -14.30 7.44
C GLY A 147 -3.73 -12.95 7.69
N GLY A 148 -5.00 -12.97 8.09
CA GLY A 148 -5.52 -12.07 9.13
C GLY A 148 -6.13 -10.73 8.73
N GLY A 149 -6.45 -10.48 7.45
CA GLY A 149 -7.11 -9.23 7.05
C GLY A 149 -6.20 -7.99 7.09
N SER A 150 -4.89 -8.18 6.94
CA SER A 150 -3.94 -7.08 6.73
C SER A 150 -3.95 -6.65 5.26
N HIS A 151 -3.85 -5.33 5.05
CA HIS A 151 -3.91 -4.67 3.76
C HIS A 151 -2.82 -3.60 3.69
N ASP A 152 -1.81 -3.83 2.86
CA ASP A 152 -0.64 -2.95 2.77
C ASP A 152 -0.68 -2.01 1.58
N CYS A 153 -1.74 -2.10 0.77
CA CYS A 153 -1.98 -1.21 -0.36
C CYS A 153 -3.46 -0.87 -0.47
N TRP A 154 -3.75 0.43 -0.52
CA TRP A 154 -5.09 1.01 -0.59
C TRP A 154 -5.21 1.82 -1.88
N ILE A 155 -6.19 1.50 -2.71
CA ILE A 155 -6.34 2.10 -4.05
C ILE A 155 -7.77 2.62 -4.22
N TRP A 156 -7.90 3.85 -4.69
CA TRP A 156 -9.18 4.48 -4.99
C TRP A 156 -9.07 5.45 -6.17
N LYS A 157 -10.21 5.82 -6.76
CA LYS A 157 -10.29 6.80 -7.83
C LYS A 157 -10.78 8.15 -7.31
N GLY A 158 -10.15 9.24 -7.74
CA GLY A 158 -10.47 10.59 -7.31
C GLY A 158 -10.21 10.81 -5.82
N THR A 159 -11.05 11.60 -5.17
CA THR A 159 -10.92 11.88 -3.73
C THR A 159 -11.58 10.80 -2.87
N ILE A 160 -11.10 10.64 -1.64
CA ILE A 160 -11.65 9.72 -0.64
C ILE A 160 -12.17 10.49 0.58
N ARG A 161 -13.14 9.95 1.31
CA ARG A 161 -13.68 10.60 2.51
C ARG A 161 -12.60 10.79 3.57
N ASP A 162 -12.39 12.03 4.01
CA ASP A 162 -11.26 12.45 4.84
C ASP A 162 -11.60 12.74 6.30
N ASN A 163 -12.37 11.87 6.95
CA ASN A 163 -12.60 11.93 8.40
C ASN A 163 -12.50 10.55 9.08
N LEU A 164 -11.97 9.59 8.32
CA LEU A 164 -11.72 8.20 8.65
C LEU A 164 -10.22 7.99 8.95
N GLY A 165 -9.89 6.87 9.59
CA GLY A 165 -8.53 6.41 9.79
C GLY A 165 -7.73 7.31 10.73
N ARG A 166 -8.32 7.74 11.85
CA ARG A 166 -7.68 8.65 12.83
C ARG A 166 -6.66 7.95 13.73
N PHE A 167 -5.86 7.06 13.13
CA PHE A 167 -4.81 6.28 13.76
C PHE A 167 -3.65 6.13 12.77
N TYR A 168 -2.45 5.93 13.30
CA TYR A 168 -1.25 5.80 12.48
C TYR A 168 -1.29 4.53 11.62
N MET A 169 -0.85 4.67 10.37
CA MET A 169 -0.63 3.54 9.47
C MET A 169 0.47 2.62 10.01
N GLY A 170 0.34 1.31 9.78
CA GLY A 170 1.30 0.29 10.24
C GLY A 170 1.18 -0.08 11.73
N LYS A 171 0.07 0.29 12.40
CA LYS A 171 -0.26 -0.21 13.75
C LYS A 171 -0.96 -1.56 13.67
N PHE A 172 -0.82 -2.39 14.69
CA PHE A 172 -1.45 -3.71 14.69
C PHE A 172 -2.99 -3.57 14.60
N LEU A 173 -3.60 -4.37 13.73
CA LEU A 173 -5.05 -4.40 13.44
C LEU A 173 -5.64 -3.14 12.77
N CYS A 174 -4.83 -2.15 12.42
CA CYS A 174 -5.31 -0.89 11.87
C CYS A 174 -6.06 -1.06 10.53
N ASP A 175 -5.62 -2.00 9.69
CA ASP A 175 -6.19 -2.25 8.37
C ASP A 175 -7.67 -2.70 8.46
N GLY A 176 -7.97 -3.64 9.35
CA GLY A 176 -9.33 -4.12 9.55
C GLY A 176 -10.27 -3.03 10.08
N VAL A 177 -9.75 -2.13 10.92
CA VAL A 177 -10.52 -0.98 11.44
C VAL A 177 -10.79 0.02 10.32
N LEU A 178 -9.78 0.33 9.50
CA LEU A 178 -9.95 1.22 8.37
C LEU A 178 -10.94 0.66 7.34
N ALA A 179 -10.84 -0.64 7.03
CA ALA A 179 -11.78 -1.31 6.15
C ALA A 179 -13.21 -1.20 6.69
N HIS A 180 -13.42 -1.40 8.00
CA HIS A 180 -14.74 -1.24 8.60
C HIS A 180 -15.26 0.21 8.50
N GLU A 181 -14.42 1.21 8.77
CA GLU A 181 -14.79 2.62 8.67
C GLU A 181 -15.18 3.01 7.24
N LEU A 182 -14.40 2.59 6.24
CA LEU A 182 -14.69 2.80 4.82
C LEU A 182 -16.01 2.14 4.42
N ARG A 183 -16.20 0.87 4.78
CA ARG A 183 -17.45 0.14 4.50
C ARG A 183 -18.66 0.83 5.12
N SER A 184 -18.55 1.25 6.38
CA SER A 184 -19.62 1.93 7.11
C SER A 184 -19.96 3.29 6.51
N CYS A 185 -19.01 3.90 5.79
CA CYS A 185 -19.17 5.14 5.06
C CYS A 185 -19.78 4.98 3.65
N GLY A 186 -20.06 3.76 3.21
CA GLY A 186 -20.70 3.45 1.94
C GLY A 186 -19.77 2.97 0.84
N TYR A 187 -18.47 2.84 1.10
CA TYR A 187 -17.53 2.26 0.14
C TYR A 187 -17.76 0.76 -0.04
N VAL A 188 -17.53 0.27 -1.25
CA VAL A 188 -17.46 -1.17 -1.55
C VAL A 188 -16.00 -1.57 -1.67
N LEU A 189 -15.60 -2.56 -0.87
CA LEU A 189 -14.20 -2.96 -0.73
C LEU A 189 -13.93 -4.25 -1.48
N LYS A 190 -12.75 -4.36 -2.09
CA LYS A 190 -12.32 -5.56 -2.80
C LYS A 190 -10.84 -5.83 -2.60
N ASN A 191 -10.46 -7.11 -2.64
CA ASN A 191 -9.06 -7.54 -2.58
C ASN A 191 -8.74 -8.43 -3.79
N PRO A 192 -8.55 -7.83 -4.99
CA PRO A 192 -8.25 -8.57 -6.21
C PRO A 192 -6.78 -9.03 -6.28
N MET A 193 -6.21 -9.48 -5.16
CA MET A 193 -4.77 -9.80 -5.05
C MET A 193 -4.32 -10.98 -5.92
N LEU A 194 -5.25 -11.81 -6.41
CA LEU A 194 -4.91 -12.91 -7.31
C LEU A 194 -4.36 -12.39 -8.65
N ASP A 195 -4.74 -11.16 -9.03
CA ASP A 195 -4.29 -10.50 -10.24
C ASP A 195 -3.35 -9.32 -9.95
N LEU A 196 -3.76 -8.40 -9.06
CA LEU A 196 -2.97 -7.23 -8.68
C LEU A 196 -2.01 -7.58 -7.55
N LYS A 197 -0.72 -7.76 -7.88
CA LYS A 197 0.24 -8.29 -6.92
C LYS A 197 1.10 -7.21 -6.31
N ILE A 198 1.10 -7.18 -4.99
CA ILE A 198 2.08 -6.43 -4.20
C ILE A 198 3.01 -7.41 -3.48
N TYR A 199 4.26 -7.02 -3.35
CA TYR A 199 5.29 -7.86 -2.75
C TYR A 199 5.82 -7.20 -1.48
N HIS A 200 5.77 -7.94 -0.38
CA HIS A 200 6.28 -7.50 0.91
C HIS A 200 7.73 -7.91 1.08
N VAL A 201 8.60 -6.93 1.30
CA VAL A 201 10.03 -7.12 1.52
C VAL A 201 10.35 -6.83 2.98
N HIS A 202 10.22 -7.87 3.80
CA HIS A 202 10.57 -7.82 5.22
C HIS A 202 11.21 -9.16 5.65
N ILE A 203 12.23 -9.57 4.91
CA ILE A 203 12.93 -10.84 5.09
C ILE A 203 13.73 -10.83 6.40
N SER A 204 14.20 -9.66 6.82
CA SER A 204 14.91 -9.45 8.08
C SER A 204 14.06 -9.80 9.31
N GLY A 205 12.73 -9.65 9.21
CA GLY A 205 11.80 -9.82 10.33
C GLY A 205 11.95 -8.79 11.45
N ILE A 206 12.78 -7.75 11.27
CA ILE A 206 13.11 -6.77 12.30
C ILE A 206 11.91 -5.85 12.54
N ARG A 207 11.38 -5.84 13.76
CA ARG A 207 10.22 -5.04 14.17
C ARG A 207 10.63 -4.09 15.29
N ASN A 208 10.48 -2.79 15.07
CA ASN A 208 10.84 -1.74 16.02
C ASN A 208 9.64 -1.16 16.80
N TYR A 209 8.48 -1.80 16.72
CA TYR A 209 7.31 -1.45 17.52
C TYR A 209 7.17 -2.37 18.74
N SER A 210 6.66 -1.84 19.84
CA SER A 210 6.18 -2.65 20.96
C SER A 210 4.78 -3.20 20.64
N GLU A 211 4.52 -4.47 20.96
CA GLU A 211 3.25 -5.18 20.67
C GLU A 211 2.00 -4.55 21.34
N GLY A 212 2.15 -3.46 22.11
CA GLY A 212 1.08 -2.80 22.85
C GLY A 212 0.17 -1.87 22.06
N ASP A 213 0.56 -1.41 20.86
CA ASP A 213 -0.20 -0.41 20.09
C ASP A 213 -1.15 -1.05 19.06
N LYS A 214 -2.12 -1.82 19.56
CA LYS A 214 -3.25 -2.29 18.74
C LYS A 214 -4.27 -1.18 18.56
N ILE A 215 -4.85 -1.07 17.36
CA ILE A 215 -6.01 -0.21 17.14
C ILE A 215 -7.28 -0.95 17.57
N LEU A 216 -8.07 -0.32 18.42
CA LEU A 216 -9.37 -0.80 18.85
C LEU A 216 -10.47 -0.29 17.91
N GLY A 217 -11.48 -1.11 17.66
CA GLY A 217 -12.62 -0.75 16.84
C GLY A 217 -13.28 -1.97 16.21
N HIS A 218 -14.44 -1.73 15.60
CA HIS A 218 -15.05 -2.71 14.71
C HIS A 218 -14.15 -2.95 13.50
N ARG A 219 -14.11 -4.21 13.04
CA ARG A 219 -13.22 -4.63 11.96
C ARG A 219 -13.95 -5.49 10.95
N CYS A 220 -13.42 -5.51 9.73
CA CYS A 220 -13.76 -6.53 8.75
C CYS A 220 -12.55 -6.87 7.89
N GLY A 221 -12.42 -8.15 7.56
CA GLY A 221 -11.50 -8.60 6.52
C GLY A 221 -12.16 -8.52 5.15
N ILE A 222 -11.34 -8.62 4.09
CA ILE A 222 -11.78 -8.60 2.70
C ILE A 222 -11.29 -9.88 2.01
N LYS A 223 -12.21 -10.63 1.41
CA LYS A 223 -11.95 -11.89 0.72
C LYS A 223 -11.10 -11.66 -0.51
N PHE A 224 -10.19 -12.60 -0.75
CA PHE A 224 -9.35 -12.61 -1.95
C PHE A 224 -10.21 -12.92 -3.17
N SER A 225 -9.97 -12.17 -4.25
CA SER A 225 -10.71 -12.32 -5.49
C SER A 225 -9.81 -12.06 -6.70
N HIS A 226 -10.39 -12.20 -7.89
CA HIS A 226 -9.81 -11.71 -9.14
C HIS A 226 -10.18 -10.24 -9.39
N ASN A 227 -9.45 -9.58 -10.29
CA ASN A 227 -9.73 -8.25 -10.81
C ASN A 227 -10.78 -8.30 -11.93
N ASP A 228 -11.96 -8.83 -11.62
CA ASP A 228 -13.08 -9.03 -12.57
C ASP A 228 -14.02 -7.81 -12.70
N GLY A 229 -13.67 -6.67 -12.09
CA GLY A 229 -14.50 -5.46 -12.09
C GLY A 229 -15.81 -5.56 -11.28
N TRP A 230 -16.11 -6.70 -10.66
CA TRP A 230 -17.31 -6.89 -9.83
C TRP A 230 -17.02 -6.60 -8.36
N TYR A 231 -17.72 -5.63 -7.76
CA TYR A 231 -17.52 -5.22 -6.37
C TYR A 231 -18.78 -5.51 -5.56
N ASN A 232 -18.67 -6.26 -4.47
CA ASN A 232 -19.81 -6.63 -3.64
C ASN A 232 -19.56 -6.39 -2.15
N LYS A 233 -20.59 -5.92 -1.44
CA LYS A 233 -20.55 -5.81 0.04
C LYS A 233 -20.30 -7.15 0.75
N MET A 234 -20.59 -8.28 0.09
CA MET A 234 -20.34 -9.65 0.57
C MET A 234 -18.87 -10.08 0.49
N ASP A 235 -18.02 -9.27 -0.14
CA ASP A 235 -16.57 -9.50 -0.20
C ASP A 235 -15.91 -9.22 1.15
N THR A 236 -16.62 -8.57 2.07
CA THR A 236 -16.17 -8.36 3.44
C THR A 236 -16.71 -9.42 4.39
N TYR A 237 -15.92 -9.79 5.40
CA TYR A 237 -16.31 -10.75 6.44
C TYR A 237 -15.90 -10.24 7.83
N ASN A 238 -16.55 -10.73 8.89
CA ASN A 238 -16.06 -10.49 10.24
C ASN A 238 -14.74 -11.24 10.40
N ASP A 239 -13.65 -10.52 10.69
CA ASP A 239 -12.31 -11.10 10.83
C ASP A 239 -12.16 -11.99 12.07
N GLY A 240 -13.25 -12.19 12.83
CA GLY A 240 -13.32 -13.06 14.00
C GLY A 240 -12.59 -12.50 15.22
N CYS A 241 -11.92 -11.36 15.04
CA CYS A 241 -11.17 -10.72 16.09
C CYS A 241 -12.08 -9.68 16.76
N ASN A 242 -13.13 -10.17 17.43
CA ASN A 242 -14.00 -9.32 18.23
C ASN A 242 -13.21 -8.80 19.44
N ILE A 243 -12.77 -7.54 19.39
CA ILE A 243 -12.37 -6.84 20.60
C ILE A 243 -13.65 -6.19 21.12
N TRP A 244 -14.19 -6.76 22.19
CA TRP A 244 -15.22 -6.14 23.02
C TRP A 244 -14.64 -4.93 23.75
#